data_AF-A0A838VRG3-F1
#
_entry.id   AF-A0A838VRG3-F1
#
_cell.length_a   1.000
_cell.length_b   1.000
_cell.length_c   1.000
_cell.angle_alpha   90.00
_cell.angle_beta   90.00
_cell.angle_gamma   90.00
#
_symmetry.space_group_name_H-M   'P 1'
#
loop_
_entity.id
_entity.type
_entity.pdbx_description
1 polymer ?
#
loop_
_entity_poly.entity_id
_entity_poly.type
_entity_poly.pdbx_seq_one_letter_code
_entity_poly.pdbx_strand_id
1 'polypeptide(L)'
;MNRRGAEDAEKNRLLYDNSVSYKGYLIIPFVFGTADNYAIYSYKLLAAIGHKSMFQKTENPAGMYASSISNIITIAQEHLDQHSETTDFLDHFQQRYTYRHNLFVIFQEAGKYFYDHYAPTSLNNIAAPKLFTSEDECLTWIKQGLERANTNQNKYY
;
A
#
# COMPACT_ATOMS: atom_id res chain seq x y z
N MET A 1 10.55 -15.06 18.26
CA MET A 1 10.54 -13.60 17.98
C MET A 1 10.29 -12.87 19.30
N ASN A 2 11.18 -11.97 19.75
CA ASN A 2 11.03 -11.28 21.04
C ASN A 2 9.96 -10.17 20.96
N ARG A 3 9.22 -9.88 22.03
CA ARG A 3 8.06 -8.94 22.04
C ARG A 3 8.38 -7.57 21.43
N ARG A 4 9.58 -7.02 21.69
CA ARG A 4 10.04 -5.75 21.07
C ARG A 4 10.11 -5.80 19.55
N GLY A 5 10.58 -6.91 18.96
CA GLY A 5 10.68 -7.05 17.50
C GLY A 5 9.32 -7.24 16.80
N ALA A 6 8.28 -7.66 17.54
CA ALA A 6 6.91 -7.71 17.04
C ALA A 6 6.21 -6.34 17.18
N GLU A 7 6.42 -5.63 18.30
CA GLU A 7 5.91 -4.27 18.51
C GLU A 7 6.52 -3.25 17.51
N ASP A 8 7.80 -3.36 17.19
CA ASP A 8 8.46 -2.48 16.20
C ASP A 8 8.00 -2.77 14.76
N ALA A 9 7.67 -4.03 14.45
CA ALA A 9 7.09 -4.41 13.16
C ALA A 9 5.65 -3.92 12.99
N GLU A 10 4.92 -3.77 14.10
CA GLU A 10 3.57 -3.22 14.10
C GLU A 10 3.54 -1.69 13.91
N LYS A 11 4.53 -0.97 14.46
CA LYS A 11 4.66 0.49 14.33
C LYS A 11 4.95 0.96 12.91
N ASN A 12 5.76 0.23 12.13
CA ASN A 12 6.13 0.62 10.77
C ASN A 12 5.21 0.05 9.68
N ARG A 13 4.08 -0.54 10.07
CA ARG A 13 3.15 -1.18 9.14
C ARG A 13 2.33 -0.15 8.36
N LEU A 14 2.29 -0.31 7.05
CA LEU A 14 1.41 0.41 6.14
C LEU A 14 -0.02 -0.14 6.28
N LEU A 15 -0.97 0.74 6.58
CA LEU A 15 -2.36 0.38 6.85
C LEU A 15 -3.15 0.33 5.54
N TYR A 16 -2.86 -0.66 4.70
CA TYR A 16 -3.47 -0.77 3.38
C TYR A 16 -5.00 -0.89 3.39
N ASP A 17 -5.59 -1.49 4.43
CA ASP A 17 -7.05 -1.58 4.61
C ASP A 17 -7.71 -0.20 4.77
N ASN A 18 -6.94 0.80 5.19
CA ASN A 18 -7.37 2.17 5.36
C ASN A 18 -6.91 3.09 4.21
N SER A 19 -6.34 2.52 3.14
CA SER A 19 -5.85 3.30 2.01
C SER A 19 -6.98 3.83 1.13
N VAL A 20 -6.80 5.05 0.63
CA VAL A 20 -7.77 5.76 -0.22
C VAL A 20 -7.11 6.13 -1.52
N SER A 21 -7.76 5.80 -2.64
CA SER A 21 -7.34 6.29 -3.95
C SER A 21 -7.84 7.71 -4.16
N TYR A 22 -6.97 8.60 -4.61
CA TYR A 22 -7.27 10.00 -4.87
C TYR A 22 -6.35 10.57 -5.94
N LYS A 23 -6.93 11.11 -7.03
CA LYS A 23 -6.21 11.75 -8.14
C LYS A 23 -5.02 10.92 -8.66
N GLY A 24 -5.22 9.63 -8.94
CA GLY A 24 -4.14 8.76 -9.45
C GLY A 24 -3.07 8.37 -8.42
N TYR A 25 -3.29 8.64 -7.13
CA TYR A 25 -2.46 8.21 -6.02
C TYR A 25 -3.23 7.30 -5.07
N LEU A 26 -2.54 6.33 -4.48
CA LEU A 26 -2.99 5.65 -3.28
C LEU A 26 -2.38 6.34 -2.06
N ILE A 27 -3.23 6.91 -1.22
CA ILE A 27 -2.90 7.47 0.09
C ILE A 27 -2.88 6.31 1.09
N ILE A 28 -1.72 6.05 1.68
CA ILE A 28 -1.48 4.87 2.53
C ILE A 28 -1.10 5.36 3.92
N PRO A 29 -2.04 5.35 4.89
CA PRO A 29 -1.75 5.80 6.25
C PRO A 29 -0.86 4.79 6.99
N PHE A 30 -0.08 5.28 7.94
CA PHE A 30 0.68 4.46 8.88
C PHE A 30 0.85 5.18 10.22
N VAL A 31 1.21 4.43 11.27
CA VAL A 31 1.50 5.00 12.58
C VAL A 31 2.93 5.53 12.57
N PHE A 32 3.12 6.84 12.66
CA PHE A 32 4.44 7.45 12.77
C PHE A 32 5.02 7.28 14.17
N GLY A 33 4.17 7.40 15.19
CA GLY A 33 4.59 7.33 16.58
C GLY A 33 3.42 7.32 17.54
N THR A 34 3.74 7.42 18.83
CA THR A 34 2.76 7.46 19.92
C THR A 34 3.12 8.57 20.90
N ALA A 35 2.15 9.39 21.29
CA ALA A 35 2.30 10.40 22.35
C ALA A 35 1.14 10.25 23.34
N ASP A 36 1.44 10.17 24.64
CA ASP A 36 0.45 9.96 25.71
C ASP A 36 -0.54 8.81 25.44
N ASN A 37 -0.03 7.70 24.88
CA ASN A 37 -0.79 6.52 24.42
C ASN A 37 -1.73 6.76 23.22
N TYR A 38 -1.70 7.92 22.59
CA TYR A 38 -2.41 8.20 21.35
C TYR A 38 -1.49 7.96 20.14
N ALA A 39 -2.03 7.32 19.11
CA ALA A 39 -1.32 7.14 17.84
C ALA A 39 -1.22 8.47 17.08
N ILE A 40 -0.04 8.73 16.56
CA ILE A 40 0.23 9.82 15.62
C ILE A 40 0.37 9.18 14.24
N TYR A 41 -0.46 9.62 13.30
CA TYR A 41 -0.52 9.11 11.95
C TYR A 41 0.24 10.00 10.97
N SER A 42 0.84 9.33 10.00
CA SER A 42 1.45 9.91 8.79
C SER A 42 0.95 9.11 7.58
N TYR A 43 1.42 9.45 6.38
CA TYR A 43 1.00 8.79 5.14
C TYR A 43 2.15 8.65 4.14
N LYS A 44 2.01 7.66 3.25
CA LYS A 44 2.80 7.55 2.03
C LYS A 44 1.89 7.67 0.82
N LEU A 45 2.45 8.15 -0.28
CA LEU A 45 1.80 8.19 -1.58
C LEU A 45 2.39 7.12 -2.48
N LEU A 46 1.55 6.35 -3.16
CA LEU A 46 1.93 5.47 -4.26
C LEU A 46 1.22 5.97 -5.51
N ALA A 47 1.95 6.40 -6.54
CA ALA A 47 1.38 6.85 -7.79
C ALA A 47 1.05 5.65 -8.68
N ALA A 48 -0.07 5.71 -9.40
CA ALA A 48 -0.46 4.72 -10.39
C ALA A 48 0.57 4.60 -11.53
N ILE A 49 1.12 5.75 -11.95
CA ILE A 49 2.14 5.83 -13.00
C ILE A 49 3.50 6.09 -12.34
N GLY A 50 4.13 5.04 -11.85
CA GLY A 50 5.28 5.13 -10.96
C GLY A 50 6.52 5.84 -11.52
N HIS A 51 6.70 5.93 -12.84
CA HIS A 51 7.87 6.59 -13.43
C HIS A 51 7.68 8.07 -13.76
N LYS A 52 6.46 8.62 -13.62
CA LYS A 52 6.15 9.99 -14.07
C LYS A 52 5.72 10.95 -12.96
N SER A 53 5.48 10.47 -11.74
CA SER A 53 5.04 11.33 -10.65
C SER A 53 6.15 11.65 -9.66
N MET A 54 6.26 12.93 -9.30
CA MET A 54 7.11 13.42 -8.21
C MET A 54 6.76 12.84 -6.83
N PHE A 55 5.56 12.30 -6.66
CA PHE A 55 5.08 11.72 -5.40
C PHE A 55 5.11 10.19 -5.38
N GLN A 56 5.82 9.56 -6.31
CA GLN A 56 5.97 8.09 -6.29
C GLN A 56 6.73 7.63 -5.04
N LYS A 57 6.03 6.89 -4.17
CA LYS A 57 6.55 6.32 -2.91
C LYS A 57 7.03 7.36 -1.91
N THR A 58 6.56 8.60 -2.03
CA THR A 58 6.96 9.71 -1.15
C THR A 58 6.24 9.59 0.19
N GLU A 59 6.97 9.83 1.28
CA GLU A 59 6.44 9.87 2.63
C GLU A 59 6.13 11.32 3.03
N ASN A 60 4.90 11.56 3.48
CA ASN A 60 4.41 12.80 4.05
C ASN A 60 4.93 14.09 3.38
N PRO A 61 4.66 14.31 2.08
CA PRO A 61 5.12 15.52 1.39
C PRO A 61 4.53 16.81 1.96
N ALA A 62 3.41 16.75 2.70
CA ALA A 62 2.86 17.90 3.43
C ALA A 62 3.62 18.24 4.73
N GLY A 63 4.42 17.30 5.27
CA GLY A 63 5.11 17.48 6.56
C GLY A 63 4.18 17.56 7.77
N MET A 64 2.92 17.12 7.63
CA MET A 64 1.90 17.22 8.67
C MET A 64 1.51 15.84 9.23
N TYR A 65 1.07 15.82 10.48
CA TYR A 65 0.70 14.61 11.21
C TYR A 65 -0.69 14.78 11.80
N ALA A 66 -1.40 13.67 12.06
CA ALA A 66 -2.73 13.72 12.65
C ALA A 66 -2.94 12.67 13.74
N SER A 67 -3.90 12.91 14.63
CA SER A 67 -4.30 11.95 15.68
C SER A 67 -5.31 10.91 15.19
N SER A 68 -5.75 10.99 13.93
CA SER A 68 -6.69 10.02 13.35
C SER A 68 -6.35 9.71 11.89
N ILE A 69 -6.74 8.51 11.45
CA ILE A 69 -6.60 8.07 10.06
C ILE A 69 -7.39 8.98 9.11
N SER A 70 -8.61 9.36 9.48
CA SER A 70 -9.44 10.23 8.64
C SER A 70 -8.76 11.57 8.39
N ASN A 71 -8.18 12.18 9.43
CA ASN A 71 -7.56 13.49 9.32
C ASN A 71 -6.26 13.44 8.49
N ILE A 72 -5.45 12.38 8.63
CA ILE A 72 -4.23 12.28 7.80
C ILE A 72 -4.56 12.05 6.33
N ILE A 73 -5.67 11.37 6.04
CA ILE A 73 -6.18 11.22 4.66
C ILE A 73 -6.63 12.59 4.13
N THR A 74 -7.40 13.36 4.89
CA THR A 74 -7.82 14.73 4.50
C THR A 74 -6.63 15.61 4.19
N ILE A 75 -5.61 15.61 5.06
CA ILE A 75 -4.35 16.34 4.84
C ILE A 75 -3.67 15.92 3.53
N ALA A 76 -3.59 14.63 3.26
CA ALA A 76 -2.99 14.11 2.03
C ALA A 76 -3.78 14.53 0.78
N GLN A 77 -5.11 14.53 0.86
CA GLN A 77 -5.99 14.99 -0.23
C GLN A 77 -5.80 16.49 -0.49
N GLU A 78 -5.80 17.33 0.55
CA GLU A 78 -5.56 18.77 0.43
C GLU A 78 -4.18 19.08 -0.18
N HIS A 79 -3.16 18.31 0.22
CA HIS A 79 -1.83 18.45 -0.37
C HIS A 79 -1.83 18.10 -1.86
N LEU A 80 -2.47 17.00 -2.24
CA LEU A 80 -2.61 16.59 -3.64
C LEU A 80 -3.42 17.62 -4.44
N ASP A 81 -4.46 18.21 -3.86
CA ASP A 81 -5.25 19.26 -4.51
C ASP A 81 -4.41 20.47 -4.94
N GLN A 82 -3.41 20.82 -4.13
CA GLN A 82 -2.57 21.98 -4.37
C GLN A 82 -1.34 21.68 -5.25
N HIS A 83 -0.82 20.45 -5.21
CA HIS A 83 0.50 20.14 -5.77
C HIS A 83 0.51 19.02 -6.81
N SER A 84 -0.59 18.28 -7.01
CA SER A 84 -0.57 17.16 -7.95
C SER A 84 -0.54 17.64 -9.40
N GLU A 85 0.43 17.15 -10.17
CA GLU A 85 0.53 17.42 -11.62
C GLU A 85 -0.37 16.52 -12.47
N THR A 86 -1.00 15.51 -11.86
CA THR A 86 -1.79 14.51 -12.59
C THR A 86 -3.22 14.99 -12.82
N THR A 87 -3.63 14.92 -14.07
CA THR A 87 -5.03 15.04 -14.51
C THR A 87 -5.65 13.66 -14.76
N ASP A 88 -4.95 12.58 -14.40
CA ASP A 88 -5.43 11.23 -14.62
C ASP A 88 -6.54 10.91 -13.61
N PHE A 89 -7.78 10.93 -14.13
CA PHE A 89 -8.99 10.61 -13.39
C PHE A 89 -9.24 9.10 -13.30
N LEU A 90 -8.44 8.28 -14.01
CA LEU A 90 -8.57 6.84 -13.87
C LEU A 90 -8.04 6.41 -12.50
N ASP A 91 -8.91 5.80 -11.72
CA ASP A 91 -8.53 5.17 -10.46
C ASP A 91 -7.93 3.78 -10.74
N HIS A 92 -6.62 3.77 -11.01
CA HIS A 92 -5.82 2.55 -11.19
C HIS A 92 -5.72 1.68 -9.93
N PHE A 93 -6.22 2.16 -8.79
CA PHE A 93 -6.25 1.43 -7.52
C PHE A 93 -7.65 0.87 -7.17
N GLN A 94 -8.59 0.86 -8.12
CA GLN A 94 -9.89 0.20 -7.95
C GLN A 94 -9.73 -1.31 -7.71
N GLN A 95 -8.85 -1.96 -8.47
CA GLN A 95 -8.56 -3.40 -8.36
C GLN A 95 -7.44 -3.66 -7.35
N ARG A 96 -7.52 -3.02 -6.17
CA ARG A 96 -6.59 -3.26 -5.07
C ARG A 96 -7.16 -4.26 -4.08
N TYR A 97 -6.29 -5.11 -3.56
CA TYR A 97 -6.61 -6.17 -2.64
C TYR A 97 -5.64 -6.16 -1.46
N THR A 98 -6.16 -6.40 -0.26
CA THR A 98 -5.35 -6.59 0.93
C THR A 98 -5.45 -8.04 1.39
N TYR A 99 -4.31 -8.65 1.70
CA TYR A 99 -4.27 -9.98 2.29
C TYR A 99 -3.05 -10.14 3.19
N ARG A 100 -3.27 -10.55 4.45
CA ARG A 100 -2.22 -10.67 5.48
C ARG A 100 -1.32 -9.42 5.51
N HIS A 101 -1.94 -8.24 5.50
CA HIS A 101 -1.30 -6.92 5.50
C HIS A 101 -0.41 -6.60 4.29
N ASN A 102 -0.46 -7.40 3.24
CA ASN A 102 0.16 -7.07 1.95
C ASN A 102 -0.87 -6.34 1.09
N LEU A 103 -0.39 -5.48 0.18
CA LEU A 103 -1.20 -4.85 -0.85
C LEU A 103 -0.88 -5.49 -2.19
N PHE A 104 -1.92 -5.80 -2.94
CA PHE A 104 -1.86 -6.23 -4.33
C PHE A 104 -2.65 -5.24 -5.16
N VAL A 105 -2.10 -4.81 -6.29
CA VAL A 105 -2.81 -3.97 -7.26
C VAL A 105 -2.80 -4.73 -8.56
N ILE A 106 -3.98 -5.10 -9.06
CA ILE A 106 -4.13 -5.81 -10.32
C ILE A 106 -4.33 -4.78 -11.43
N PHE A 107 -3.61 -4.99 -12.53
CA PHE A 107 -3.71 -4.17 -13.73
C PHE A 107 -4.13 -5.03 -14.90
N GLN A 108 -4.85 -4.43 -15.84
CA GLN A 108 -5.24 -5.04 -17.10
C GLN A 108 -4.68 -4.23 -18.27
N GLU A 109 -3.91 -4.88 -19.13
CA GLU A 109 -3.40 -4.29 -20.36
C GLU A 109 -3.49 -5.31 -21.50
N ALA A 110 -4.03 -4.90 -22.66
CA ALA A 110 -4.16 -5.74 -23.85
C ALA A 110 -4.81 -7.13 -23.58
N GLY A 111 -5.78 -7.19 -22.67
CA GLY A 111 -6.46 -8.45 -22.29
C GLY A 111 -5.62 -9.41 -21.44
N LYS A 112 -4.48 -8.95 -20.92
CA LYS A 112 -3.64 -9.65 -19.95
C LYS A 112 -3.72 -8.96 -18.60
N TYR A 113 -3.64 -9.76 -17.56
CA TYR A 113 -3.62 -9.29 -16.17
C TYR A 113 -2.22 -9.47 -15.59
N PHE A 114 -1.77 -8.49 -14.82
CA PHE A 114 -0.56 -8.55 -14.02
C PHE A 114 -0.83 -7.85 -12.69
N TYR A 115 0.11 -7.97 -11.76
CA TYR A 115 -0.07 -7.40 -10.43
C TYR A 115 1.23 -6.84 -9.89
N ASP A 116 1.08 -5.78 -9.11
CA ASP A 116 2.10 -5.38 -8.15
C ASP A 116 1.82 -6.03 -6.79
N HIS A 117 2.88 -6.29 -6.04
CA HIS A 117 2.82 -6.79 -4.68
C HIS A 117 3.70 -5.92 -3.79
N TYR A 118 3.09 -5.31 -2.78
CA TYR A 118 3.75 -4.49 -1.77
C TYR A 118 3.68 -5.17 -0.40
N ALA A 119 4.84 -5.33 0.23
CA ALA A 119 4.97 -5.92 1.55
C ALA A 119 4.48 -4.96 2.65
N PRO A 120 4.09 -5.45 3.85
CA PRO A 120 3.46 -4.62 4.88
C PRO A 120 4.25 -3.39 5.35
N THR A 121 5.55 -3.34 5.08
CA THR A 121 6.45 -2.26 5.55
C THR A 121 7.14 -1.52 4.40
N SER A 122 6.85 -1.84 3.14
CA SER A 122 7.58 -1.28 1.99
C SER A 122 6.69 -1.08 0.76
N LEU A 123 6.88 0.04 0.07
CA LEU A 123 6.30 0.31 -1.24
C LEU A 123 7.20 -0.15 -2.40
N ASN A 124 8.08 -1.12 -2.16
CA ASN A 124 8.81 -1.79 -3.23
C ASN A 124 7.96 -2.93 -3.78
N ASN A 125 7.73 -2.91 -5.09
CA ASN A 125 7.06 -4.00 -5.77
C ASN A 125 7.97 -5.23 -5.74
N ILE A 126 7.49 -6.30 -5.12
CA ILE A 126 8.17 -7.60 -5.00
C ILE A 126 7.48 -8.70 -5.82
N ALA A 127 6.53 -8.33 -6.68
CA ALA A 127 5.85 -9.28 -7.55
C ALA A 127 6.85 -9.93 -8.51
N ALA A 128 6.75 -11.25 -8.64
CA ALA A 128 7.42 -11.94 -9.73
C ALA A 128 6.70 -11.62 -11.05
N PRO A 129 7.42 -11.32 -12.16
CA PRO A 129 6.81 -11.05 -13.45
C PRO A 129 5.95 -12.23 -13.90
N LYS A 130 4.64 -12.02 -13.97
CA LYS A 130 3.68 -13.04 -14.43
C LYS A 130 2.45 -12.40 -15.04
N LEU A 131 2.03 -12.95 -16.17
CA LEU A 131 0.81 -12.57 -16.87
C LEU A 131 -0.27 -13.64 -16.63
N PHE A 132 -1.50 -13.17 -16.50
CA PHE A 132 -2.69 -13.99 -16.31
C PHE A 132 -3.72 -13.66 -17.39
N THR A 133 -4.66 -14.58 -17.58
CA THR A 133 -5.76 -14.43 -18.54
C THR A 133 -7.02 -13.85 -17.92
N SER A 134 -7.11 -13.85 -16.58
CA SER A 134 -8.20 -13.23 -15.82
C SER A 134 -7.71 -12.72 -14.47
N GLU A 135 -8.50 -11.82 -13.88
CA GLU A 135 -8.30 -11.32 -12.51
C GLU A 135 -8.40 -12.45 -11.47
N ASP A 136 -9.38 -13.36 -11.60
CA ASP A 136 -9.56 -14.50 -10.70
C ASP A 136 -8.37 -15.46 -10.68
N GLU A 137 -7.77 -15.70 -11.86
CA GLU A 137 -6.55 -16.51 -11.99
C GLU A 137 -5.39 -15.85 -11.24
N CYS A 138 -5.24 -14.52 -11.38
CA CYS A 138 -4.24 -13.73 -10.69
C CYS A 138 -4.40 -13.80 -9.17
N LEU A 139 -5.62 -13.56 -8.67
CA LEU A 139 -5.95 -13.63 -7.25
C LEU A 139 -5.72 -15.01 -6.65
N THR A 140 -6.11 -16.06 -7.38
CA THR A 140 -5.89 -17.45 -6.95
C THR A 140 -4.40 -17.76 -6.82
N TRP A 141 -3.59 -17.33 -7.79
CA TRP A 141 -2.14 -17.48 -7.75
C TRP A 141 -1.51 -16.77 -6.54
N ILE A 142 -1.90 -15.51 -6.30
CA ILE A 142 -1.41 -14.71 -5.17
C ILE A 142 -1.71 -15.42 -3.85
N LYS A 143 -2.96 -15.83 -3.63
CA LYS A 143 -3.37 -16.53 -2.40
C LYS A 143 -2.58 -17.82 -2.20
N GLN A 144 -2.47 -18.66 -3.23
CA GLN A 144 -1.69 -19.91 -3.14
C GLN A 144 -0.21 -19.67 -2.83
N GLY A 145 0.40 -18.64 -3.43
CA GLY A 145 1.79 -18.28 -3.15
C GLY A 145 2.00 -17.91 -1.68
N LEU A 146 1.10 -17.11 -1.11
CA LEU A 146 1.17 -16.67 0.28
C LEU A 146 0.92 -17.82 1.26
N GLU A 147 -0.01 -18.74 0.98
CA GLU A 147 -0.24 -19.91 1.84
C GLU A 147 0.96 -20.85 1.89
N ARG A 148 1.63 -21.08 0.75
CA ARG A 148 2.85 -21.90 0.69
C ARG A 148 3.99 -21.28 1.47
N ALA A 149 4.19 -19.96 1.34
CA ALA A 149 5.24 -19.25 2.07
C ALA A 149 5.04 -19.36 3.60
N ASN A 150 3.80 -19.23 4.07
CA ASN A 150 3.48 -19.35 5.51
C ASN A 150 3.63 -20.78 6.02
N THR A 151 3.22 -21.78 5.25
CA THR A 151 3.38 -23.19 5.63
C THR A 151 4.85 -23.57 5.76
N ASN A 152 5.72 -23.00 4.91
CA ASN A 152 7.16 -23.24 4.98
C ASN A 152 7.80 -22.52 6.17
N GLN A 153 7.36 -21.32 6.53
CA GLN A 153 7.85 -20.63 7.75
C GLN A 153 7.51 -21.41 9.04
N ASN A 154 6.36 -22.07 9.10
CA ASN A 154 5.96 -22.88 10.25
C ASN A 154 6.66 -24.25 10.36
N LYS A 155 7.41 -24.69 9.32
CA LYS A 155 8.16 -25.96 9.35
C LYS A 155 9.56 -25.83 9.97
N TYR A 156 10.02 -24.61 10.23
CA TYR A 156 11.33 -24.32 10.80
C TYR A 156 11.26 -23.79 12.24
N TYR A 157 10.15 -24.04 12.93
CA TYR A 157 9.96 -23.81 14.38
C TYR A 157 9.61 -25.12 15.08
#